data_AF-A0A424XXT0-F1
#
_entry.id   AF-A0A424XXT0-F1
#
_cell.length_a   1.000
_cell.length_b   1.000
_cell.length_c   1.000
_cell.angle_alpha   90.00
_cell.angle_beta   90.00
_cell.angle_gamma   90.00
#
_symmetry.space_group_name_H-M   'P 1'
#
loop_
_entity.id
_entity.type
_entity.pdbx_description
1 polymer ?
#
loop_
_entity_poly.entity_id
_entity_poly.type
_entity_poly.pdbx_seq_one_letter_code
_entity_poly.pdbx_strand_id
1 'polypeptide(L)' 'MNRISYWNSARKRAGLEDVKIHTLRHSFASFLINAGRSIYEVGALLGHSQIKTTMRYAHLAEKTLKDAVNVVPLGKAA' A
#
# COMPACT_ATOMS: atom_id res chain seq x y z
N MET A 1 8.00 -16.23 25.53
CA MET A 1 7.18 -16.58 24.34
C MET A 1 7.87 -16.07 23.08
N ASN A 2 8.48 -16.94 22.28
CA ASN A 2 9.32 -16.51 21.14
C ASN A 2 8.46 -16.27 19.88
N ARG A 3 8.16 -15.00 19.57
CA ARG A 3 7.26 -14.56 18.46
C ARG A 3 7.67 -15.11 17.09
N ILE A 4 8.94 -15.47 16.90
CA ILE A 4 9.47 -16.04 15.66
C ILE A 4 8.82 -17.41 15.35
N SER A 5 8.47 -18.19 16.38
CA SER A 5 7.94 -19.56 16.23
C SER A 5 6.53 -19.61 15.61
N TYR A 6 5.62 -18.74 16.07
CA TYR A 6 4.23 -18.74 15.59
C TYR A 6 4.11 -18.27 14.15
N TRP A 7 4.87 -17.23 13.77
CA TRP A 7 4.91 -16.77 12.38
C TRP A 7 5.41 -17.87 11.44
N ASN A 8 6.50 -18.56 11.81
CA ASN A 8 7.04 -19.66 11.03
C ASN A 8 6.03 -20.79 10.83
N SER A 9 5.31 -21.15 11.89
CA SER A 9 4.29 -22.19 11.84
C SER A 9 3.10 -21.77 10.97
N ALA A 10 2.63 -20.52 11.10
CA ALA A 10 1.52 -19.99 10.33
C ALA A 10 1.84 -19.91 8.83
N ARG A 11 3.00 -19.34 8.45
CA ARG A 11 3.41 -19.22 7.04
C ARG A 11 3.60 -20.59 6.38
N LYS A 12 4.15 -21.57 7.12
CA LYS A 12 4.33 -22.94 6.63
C LYS A 12 2.98 -23.62 6.37
N ARG A 13 2.04 -23.51 7.32
CA ARG A 13 0.67 -24.05 7.16
C ARG A 13 -0.09 -23.40 6.00
N ALA A 14 0.20 -22.14 5.69
CA ALA A 14 -0.41 -21.44 4.56
C ALA A 14 0.29 -21.71 3.21
N GLY A 15 1.38 -22.49 3.17
CA GLY A 15 2.17 -22.70 1.96
C GLY A 15 2.95 -21.46 1.49
N LEU A 16 3.22 -20.52 2.40
CA LEU A 16 3.84 -19.21 2.13
C LEU A 16 5.22 -19.09 2.79
N GLU A 17 6.06 -20.10 2.59
CA GLU A 17 7.34 -20.23 3.29
C GLU A 17 8.29 -19.06 3.01
N ASP A 18 8.24 -18.44 1.82
CA ASP A 18 9.09 -17.29 1.48
C ASP A 18 8.54 -15.94 1.97
N VAL A 19 7.33 -15.91 2.51
CA VAL A 19 6.70 -14.67 2.99
C VAL A 19 7.28 -14.26 4.33
N LYS A 20 7.80 -13.02 4.38
CA LYS A 20 8.27 -12.37 5.60
C LYS A 20 7.15 -11.51 6.20
N ILE A 21 7.22 -11.24 7.50
CA ILE A 21 6.20 -10.42 8.17
C ILE A 21 6.04 -9.03 7.54
N HIS A 22 7.14 -8.43 7.07
CA HIS A 22 7.11 -7.13 6.36
C HIS A 22 6.49 -7.21 4.97
N THR A 23 6.42 -8.38 4.34
CA THR A 23 5.69 -8.56 3.07
C THR A 23 4.21 -8.26 3.27
N LEU A 24 3.61 -8.67 4.39
CA LEU A 24 2.21 -8.35 4.70
C LEU A 24 1.97 -6.84 4.79
N ARG A 25 2.94 -6.11 5.38
CA ARG A 25 2.90 -4.64 5.43
C ARG A 25 2.96 -4.02 4.03
N HIS A 26 3.76 -4.58 3.13
CA HIS A 26 3.80 -4.15 1.73
C HIS A 26 2.50 -4.45 0.98
N SER A 27 1.89 -5.62 1.22
CA SER A 27 0.59 -5.97 0.65
C SER A 27 -0.51 -5.01 1.11
N PHE A 28 -0.58 -4.71 2.41
CA PHE A 28 -1.53 -3.75 2.96
C PHE A 28 -1.42 -2.37 2.31
N ALA A 29 -0.19 -1.86 2.17
CA ALA A 29 0.06 -0.59 1.50
C ALA A 29 -0.40 -0.61 0.03
N SER A 30 -0.08 -1.68 -0.69
CA SER A 30 -0.43 -1.84 -2.10
C SER A 30 -1.94 -1.89 -2.31
N PHE A 31 -2.67 -2.61 -1.46
CA PHE A 31 -4.13 -2.66 -1.50
C PHE A 31 -4.77 -1.30 -1.27
N LEU A 32 -4.27 -0.50 -0.31
CA LEU A 32 -4.81 0.83 -0.05
C LEU A 32 -4.58 1.80 -1.23
N ILE A 33 -3.39 1.79 -1.83
CA ILE A 33 -3.11 2.64 -3.00
C ILE A 33 -3.99 2.23 -4.18
N ASN A 34 -4.12 0.92 -4.44
CA ASN A 34 -4.99 0.43 -5.52
C ASN A 34 -6.48 0.71 -5.27
N ALA A 35 -6.89 0.81 -3.99
CA ALA A 35 -8.23 1.25 -3.59
C ALA A 35 -8.41 2.79 -3.65
N GLY A 36 -7.43 3.52 -4.18
CA GLY A 36 -7.51 4.97 -4.40
C GLY A 36 -7.18 5.82 -3.17
N ARG A 37 -6.64 5.23 -2.09
CA ARG A 37 -6.19 6.04 -0.95
C ARG A 37 -4.93 6.83 -1.29
N SER A 38 -4.81 8.00 -0.70
CA SER A 38 -3.65 8.85 -0.91
C SER A 38 -2.39 8.26 -0.26
N ILE A 39 -1.24 8.60 -0.81
CA ILE A 39 0.04 8.15 -0.27
C ILE A 39 0.30 8.69 1.16
N TYR A 40 -0.30 9.83 1.49
CA TYR A 40 -0.26 10.39 2.83
C TYR A 40 -1.01 9.50 3.83
N GLU A 41 -2.24 9.10 3.51
CA GLU A 41 -3.06 8.23 4.36
C GLU A 41 -2.41 6.88 4.58
N VAL A 42 -1.86 6.29 3.52
CA VAL A 42 -1.10 5.04 3.62
C VAL A 42 0.11 5.21 4.53
N GLY A 43 0.83 6.33 4.44
CA GLY A 43 1.96 6.62 5.33
C GLY A 43 1.56 6.72 6.80
N ALA A 44 0.47 7.43 7.09
CA ALA A 44 -0.07 7.59 8.44
C ALA A 44 -0.53 6.25 9.03
N LEU A 45 -1.30 5.45 8.28
CA LEU A 45 -1.78 4.13 8.71
C LEU A 45 -0.64 3.14 8.94
N LEU A 46 0.44 3.25 8.16
CA LEU A 46 1.64 2.46 8.36
C LEU A 46 2.49 2.99 9.52
N GLY A 47 2.29 4.22 9.99
CA GLY A 47 3.13 4.85 11.02
C GLY A 47 4.52 5.23 10.49
N HIS A 48 4.64 5.62 9.23
CA HIS A 48 5.89 6.17 8.70
C HIS A 48 6.07 7.62 9.17
N SER A 49 7.19 7.89 9.82
CA SER A 49 7.59 9.24 10.24
C SER A 49 8.00 10.14 9.07
N GLN A 50 8.47 9.55 7.98
CA GLN A 50 8.90 10.27 6.78
C GLN A 50 8.13 9.78 5.56
N ILE A 51 7.58 10.72 4.80
CA ILE A 51 6.81 10.39 3.59
C ILE A 51 7.65 9.66 2.55
N LYS A 52 8.96 9.92 2.50
CA LYS A 52 9.92 9.25 1.62
C LYS A 52 9.88 7.73 1.74
N THR A 53 9.60 7.19 2.92
CA THR A 53 9.46 5.75 3.15
C THR A 53 8.22 5.19 2.46
N THR A 54 7.13 5.95 2.42
CA THR A 54 5.89 5.57 1.74
C THR A 54 5.97 5.78 0.22
N MET A 55 6.82 6.70 -0.26
CA MET A 55 7.00 6.96 -1.69
C MET A 55 7.41 5.73 -2.51
N ARG A 56 7.92 4.67 -1.88
CA ARG A 56 8.14 3.37 -2.54
C ARG A 56 6.90 2.79 -3.23
N TYR A 57 5.69 3.19 -2.81
CA TYR A 57 4.42 2.73 -3.39
C TYR A 57 3.83 3.69 -4.43
N ALA A 58 4.47 4.84 -4.71
CA ALA A 58 3.93 5.86 -5.59
C ALA A 58 3.64 5.33 -7.01
N HIS A 59 4.44 4.36 -7.49
CA HIS A 59 4.25 3.73 -8.79
C HIS A 59 2.92 2.98 -8.93
N LEU A 60 2.29 2.58 -7.82
CA LEU A 60 0.98 1.90 -7.83
C LEU A 60 -0.19 2.88 -8.07
N ALA A 61 0.05 4.19 -7.94
CA ALA A 61 -0.99 5.21 -8.08
C ALA A 61 -1.25 5.65 -9.54
N GLU A 62 -0.70 4.95 -10.55
CA GLU A 62 -0.81 5.35 -11.96
C GLU A 62 -2.27 5.51 -12.41
N LYS A 63 -3.15 4.57 -12.03
CA LYS A 63 -4.58 4.65 -12.34
C LYS A 63 -5.22 5.87 -11.69
N THR A 64 -4.94 6.11 -10.41
CA THR A 64 -5.43 7.28 -9.68
C THR A 64 -4.97 8.60 -10.33
N LEU A 65 -3.74 8.65 -10.85
CA LEU A 65 -3.22 9.83 -11.57
C LEU A 65 -3.97 10.08 -12.88
N LYS A 66 -4.29 9.03 -13.64
CA LYS A 66 -5.09 9.15 -14.87
C LYS A 66 -6.51 9.64 -14.55
N ASP A 67 -7.13 9.06 -13.54
CA ASP A 67 -8.47 9.45 -13.08
C ASP A 67 -8.50 10.91 -12.58
N ALA A 68 -7.41 11.39 -11.97
CA ALA A 68 -7.28 12.76 -11.46
C ALA A 68 -7.33 13.85 -12.55
N VAL A 69 -6.93 13.55 -13.79
CA VAL A 69 -7.06 14.51 -14.90
C VAL A 69 -8.53 14.75 -15.25
N ASN A 70 -9.37 13.72 -15.11
CA ASN A 70 -10.77 13.76 -15.52
C ASN A 70 -11.69 14.47 -14.52
N VAL A 71 -11.24 14.73 -13.29
CA VAL A 71 -12.03 15.43 -12.27
C VAL A 71 -11.96 16.95 -12.37
N VAL A 72 -11.01 17.52 -13.13
CA VAL A 72 -11.00 18.95 -13.41
C VAL A 72 -12.10 19.26 -14.43
N PRO A 73 -13.16 20.01 -14.07
CA PRO A 73 -14.13 20.45 -15.05
C PRO A 73 -13.43 21.43 -15.97
N LEU A 74 -13.02 20.97 -17.15
CA LEU A 74 -12.75 21.85 -18.27
C LEU A 74 -14.12 22.43 -18.62
N GLY A 75 -14.37 23.68 -18.23
CA GLY A 75 -15.65 24.33 -18.41
C GLY A 75 -16.19 24.03 -19.81
N LYS A 76 -17.41 23.49 -19.89
CA LYS A 76 -18.12 23.45 -21.15
C LYS A 76 -18.24 24.89 -21.63
N ALA A 77 -17.40 25.25 -22.59
CA ALA A 77 -17.71 26.34 -23.49
C ALA A 77 -18.80 25.81 -24.43
N ALA A 78 -19.88 26.60 -24.54
CA ALA A 78 -21.15 26.37 -25.25
C ALA A 78 -22.24 25.65 -24.44
#